data_AF-A0A317ECM1-F1
#
_entry.id   AF-A0A317ECM1-F1
#
_cell.length_a   1.000
_cell.length_b   1.000
_cell.length_c   1.000
_cell.angle_alpha   90.00
_cell.angle_beta   90.00
_cell.angle_gamma   90.00
#
_symmetry.space_group_name_H-M   'P 1'
#
loop_
_entity.id
_entity.type
_entity.pdbx_description
1 polymer ?
#
loop_
_entity_poly.entity_id
_entity_poly.type
_entity_poly.pdbx_seq_one_letter_code
_entity_poly.pdbx_strand_id
1 'polypeptide(L)'
;MRLLLGFHAIMSGSFLVAYLSGGEDSYGIHVFAGYTVLAALAARLAMALVAPTGSPLRLPRPSLSALGDWLARLLRLDGAAFRARSPLLAFIAVAMLIGTAGAAMTGAVADWVQPVEDLHEALGEFALMLALVHIALAFGLAGLKRVAPAPHTREVLP
;
A
#
# COMPACT_ATOMS: atom_id res chain seq x y z
N MET A 1 12.19 -4.29 10.31
CA MET A 1 12.20 -3.82 8.91
C MET A 1 12.16 -4.96 7.89
N ARG A 2 13.03 -5.98 8.00
CA ARG A 2 13.12 -7.11 7.05
C ARG A 2 11.79 -7.84 6.77
N LEU A 3 10.97 -8.07 7.80
CA LEU A 3 9.65 -8.71 7.64
C LEU A 3 8.68 -7.92 6.75
N LEU A 4 8.64 -6.59 6.89
CA LEU A 4 7.74 -5.75 6.07
C LEU A 4 8.21 -5.69 4.63
N LEU A 5 9.53 -5.70 4.40
CA LEU A 5 10.09 -5.78 3.05
C LEU A 5 9.80 -7.14 2.41
N GLY A 6 9.94 -8.23 3.17
CA GLY A 6 9.58 -9.57 2.70
C GLY A 6 8.09 -9.68 2.37
N PHE A 7 7.21 -9.19 3.25
CA PHE A 7 5.78 -9.09 2.99
C PHE A 7 5.49 -8.28 1.72
N HIS A 8 6.10 -7.10 1.58
CA HIS A 8 5.93 -6.27 0.40
C HIS A 8 6.34 -7.00 -0.87
N ALA A 9 7.53 -7.63 -0.88
CA ALA A 9 8.05 -8.35 -2.05
C ALA A 9 7.17 -9.53 -2.45
N ILE A 10 6.74 -10.35 -1.46
CA ILE A 10 5.82 -11.47 -1.69
C ILE A 10 4.51 -10.94 -2.27
N MET A 11 3.87 -9.96 -1.60
CA MET A 11 2.61 -9.40 -2.04
C MET A 11 2.68 -8.79 -3.44
N SER A 12 3.66 -7.94 -3.72
CA SER A 12 3.78 -7.29 -5.02
C SER A 12 4.09 -8.28 -6.13
N GLY A 13 4.96 -9.26 -5.85
CA GLY A 13 5.32 -10.29 -6.81
C GLY A 13 4.15 -11.22 -7.13
N SER A 14 3.46 -11.74 -6.11
CA SER A 14 2.31 -12.62 -6.30
C SER A 14 1.12 -11.90 -6.91
N PHE A 15 0.87 -10.65 -6.54
CA PHE A 15 -0.18 -9.84 -7.17
C PHE A 15 0.09 -9.62 -8.66
N LEU A 16 1.32 -9.24 -9.03
CA LEU A 16 1.70 -9.03 -10.42
C LEU A 16 1.57 -10.31 -11.25
N VAL A 17 2.04 -11.43 -10.71
CA VAL A 17 1.90 -12.74 -11.37
C VAL A 17 0.42 -13.07 -11.56
N ALA A 18 -0.40 -12.97 -10.50
CA ALA A 18 -1.82 -13.26 -10.58
C ALA A 18 -2.53 -12.41 -11.64
N TYR A 19 -2.26 -11.10 -11.68
CA TYR A 19 -2.86 -10.20 -12.66
C TYR A 19 -2.48 -10.57 -14.10
N LEU A 20 -1.20 -10.87 -14.35
CA LEU A 20 -0.72 -11.20 -15.69
C LEU A 20 -1.12 -12.60 -16.17
N SER A 21 -1.43 -13.51 -15.25
CA SER A 21 -1.77 -14.89 -15.58
C SER A 21 -3.28 -15.19 -15.61
N GLY A 22 -4.14 -14.18 -15.54
CA GLY A 22 -5.61 -14.35 -15.49
C GLY A 22 -6.24 -15.01 -16.73
N GLY A 23 -5.48 -15.19 -17.81
CA GLY A 23 -5.96 -15.89 -19.01
C GLY A 23 -6.10 -17.41 -18.84
N GLU A 24 -6.90 -18.03 -19.72
CA GLU A 24 -7.25 -19.46 -19.68
C GLU A 24 -6.01 -20.37 -19.65
N ASP A 25 -5.03 -20.10 -20.51
CA ASP A 25 -3.80 -20.90 -20.64
C ASP A 25 -2.90 -20.88 -19.38
N SER A 26 -3.10 -19.90 -18.50
CA SER A 26 -2.27 -19.68 -17.31
C SER A 26 -3.07 -19.67 -16.01
N TYR A 27 -4.32 -20.13 -16.05
CA TYR A 27 -5.25 -20.04 -14.92
C TYR A 27 -4.73 -20.73 -13.64
N GLY A 28 -4.03 -21.87 -13.76
CA GLY A 28 -3.41 -22.51 -12.59
C GLY A 28 -2.36 -21.64 -11.88
N ILE A 29 -1.61 -20.83 -12.64
CA ILE A 29 -0.66 -19.84 -12.09
C ILE A 29 -1.41 -18.70 -11.41
N HIS A 30 -2.51 -18.23 -12.01
CA HIS A 30 -3.37 -17.19 -11.44
C HIS A 30 -3.90 -17.59 -10.07
N VAL A 31 -4.49 -18.78 -9.98
CA VAL A 31 -5.05 -19.31 -8.73
C VAL A 31 -3.97 -19.47 -7.67
N PHE A 32 -2.82 -20.08 -8.00
CA PHE A 32 -1.72 -20.24 -7.05
C PHE A 32 -1.18 -18.88 -6.53
N ALA A 33 -0.98 -17.93 -7.44
CA ALA A 33 -0.50 -16.60 -7.09
C ALA A 33 -1.54 -15.83 -6.26
N GLY A 34 -2.83 -15.96 -6.57
CA GLY A 34 -3.95 -15.40 -5.79
C GLY A 34 -4.01 -15.96 -4.37
N TYR A 35 -3.86 -17.27 -4.18
CA TYR A 35 -3.76 -17.87 -2.84
C TYR A 35 -2.50 -17.45 -2.09
N THR A 36 -1.39 -17.19 -2.81
CA THR A 36 -0.17 -16.63 -2.21
C THR A 36 -0.41 -15.21 -1.67
N VAL A 37 -1.14 -14.37 -2.41
CA VAL A 37 -1.60 -13.04 -1.94
C VAL A 37 -2.45 -13.20 -0.68
N LEU A 38 -3.45 -14.08 -0.71
CA LEU A 38 -4.37 -14.29 0.42
C LEU A 38 -3.64 -14.78 1.67
N ALA A 39 -2.73 -15.74 1.53
CA ALA A 39 -1.91 -16.24 2.63
C ALA A 39 -0.99 -15.17 3.21
N ALA A 40 -0.35 -14.35 2.36
CA ALA A 40 0.51 -13.26 2.80
C ALA A 40 -0.29 -12.18 3.57
N LEU A 41 -1.51 -11.86 3.12
CA LEU A 41 -2.43 -10.97 3.83
C LEU A 41 -2.85 -11.54 5.19
N ALA A 42 -3.25 -12.82 5.24
CA ALA A 42 -3.62 -13.48 6.48
C ALA A 42 -2.47 -13.47 7.51
N ALA A 43 -1.26 -13.82 7.07
CA ALA A 43 -0.05 -13.74 7.90
C ALA A 43 0.22 -12.31 8.37
N ARG A 44 0.04 -11.32 7.49
CA ARG A 44 0.23 -9.90 7.82
C ARG A 44 -0.74 -9.41 8.88
N LEU A 45 -2.01 -9.84 8.81
CA LEU A 45 -3.03 -9.51 9.81
C LEU A 45 -2.74 -10.19 11.14
N ALA A 46 -2.40 -11.48 11.13
CA ALA A 46 -2.01 -12.21 12.34
C ALA A 46 -0.82 -11.55 13.06
N MET A 47 0.23 -11.19 12.32
CA MET A 47 1.38 -10.45 12.87
C MET A 47 0.99 -9.08 13.42
N ALA A 48 0.01 -8.39 12.81
CA ALA A 48 -0.44 -7.09 13.28
C ALA A 48 -1.15 -7.16 14.63
N LEU A 49 -1.92 -8.23 14.87
CA LEU A 49 -2.71 -8.44 16.09
C LEU A 49 -1.82 -8.66 17.31
N VAL A 50 -0.70 -9.37 17.14
CA VAL A 50 0.26 -9.65 18.23
C VAL A 50 1.37 -8.60 18.35
N ALA A 51 1.41 -7.59 17.46
CA ALA A 51 2.46 -6.59 17.45
C ALA A 51 2.39 -5.63 18.65
N PRO A 52 3.50 -5.41 19.38
CA PRO A 52 3.57 -4.42 20.46
C PRO A 52 3.19 -3.01 20.00
N THR A 53 2.73 -2.17 20.93
CA THR A 53 2.47 -0.75 20.65
C THR A 53 3.74 -0.06 20.17
N GLY A 54 3.64 0.75 19.10
CA GLY A 54 4.79 1.38 18.46
C GLY A 54 5.54 0.50 17.45
N SER A 55 5.21 -0.79 17.35
CA SER A 55 5.82 -1.68 16.35
C SER A 55 5.43 -1.27 14.92
N PRO A 56 6.37 -1.26 13.97
CA PRO A 56 6.06 -1.01 12.56
C PRO A 56 5.19 -2.12 11.93
N LEU A 57 5.03 -3.27 12.60
CA LEU A 57 4.14 -4.36 12.18
C LEU A 57 2.66 -4.08 12.44
N ARG A 58 2.32 -3.05 13.22
CA ARG A 58 0.91 -2.67 13.42
C ARG A 58 0.25 -2.26 12.11
N LEU A 59 -1.07 -2.32 12.09
CA LEU A 59 -1.83 -1.82 10.95
C LEU A 59 -1.63 -0.30 10.81
N PRO A 60 -1.59 0.22 9.57
CA PRO A 60 -1.53 1.66 9.35
C PRO A 60 -2.75 2.35 9.97
N ARG A 61 -2.54 3.52 10.56
CA ARG A 61 -3.60 4.33 11.17
C ARG A 61 -3.69 5.67 10.43
N PRO A 62 -4.51 5.77 9.38
CA PRO A 62 -4.71 7.03 8.68
C PRO A 62 -5.36 8.05 9.63
N SER A 63 -4.92 9.31 9.52
CA SER A 63 -5.44 10.42 10.33
C SER A 63 -5.70 11.60 9.42
N LEU A 64 -6.96 12.06 9.39
CA LEU A 64 -7.38 13.21 8.59
C LEU A 64 -6.78 14.52 9.13
N SER A 65 -6.66 14.65 10.46
CA SER A 65 -6.00 15.83 11.07
C SER A 65 -4.52 15.89 10.68
N ALA A 66 -3.80 14.77 10.78
CA ALA A 66 -2.40 14.71 10.37
C ALA A 66 -2.22 15.02 8.88
N LEU A 67 -3.14 14.56 8.03
CA LEU A 67 -3.15 14.88 6.61
C LEU A 67 -3.36 16.37 6.36
N GLY A 68 -4.35 16.98 7.01
CA GLY A 68 -4.64 18.41 6.93
C GLY A 68 -3.46 19.27 7.38
N ASP A 69 -2.85 18.93 8.52
CA ASP A 69 -1.67 19.61 9.05
C ASP A 69 -0.48 19.50 8.09
N TRP A 70 -0.27 18.32 7.52
CA TRP A 70 0.80 18.10 6.55
C TRP A 70 0.60 18.91 5.26
N LEU A 71 -0.63 18.93 4.72
CA LEU A 71 -0.98 19.73 3.55
C LEU A 71 -0.81 21.23 3.81
N ALA A 72 -1.27 21.72 4.97
CA ALA A 72 -1.13 23.12 5.36
C ALA A 72 0.35 23.54 5.42
N ARG A 73 1.23 22.68 5.95
CA ARG A 73 2.68 22.92 5.97
C ARG A 73 3.31 22.87 4.58
N LEU A 74 2.85 21.94 3.73
CA LEU A 74 3.32 21.83 2.34
C LEU A 74 2.99 23.10 1.54
N LEU A 75 1.77 23.62 1.67
CA LEU A 75 1.33 24.87 1.03
C LEU A 75 2.11 26.09 1.51
N ARG A 76 2.62 26.07 2.75
CA ARG A 76 3.50 27.10 3.31
C ARG A 76 4.97 26.89 2.96
N LEU A 77 5.30 25.89 2.14
CA LEU A 77 6.66 25.50 1.80
C LEU A 77 7.56 25.27 3.03
N ASP A 78 6.96 24.82 4.14
CA ASP A 78 7.71 24.50 5.35
C ASP A 78 8.58 23.26 5.08
N GLY A 79 9.90 23.42 5.13
CA GLY A 79 10.87 22.34 4.92
C GLY A 79 10.67 21.12 5.84
N ALA A 80 10.00 21.27 6.98
CA ALA A 80 9.60 20.15 7.83
C ALA A 80 8.62 19.19 7.13
N ALA A 81 7.71 19.69 6.29
CA ALA A 81 6.74 18.89 5.54
C ALA A 81 7.42 17.97 4.50
N PHE A 82 8.51 18.44 3.90
CA PHE A 82 9.28 17.71 2.91
C PHE A 82 10.10 16.58 3.54
N ARG A 83 10.61 16.77 4.77
CA ARG A 83 11.42 15.76 5.48
C ARG A 83 10.58 14.71 6.21
N ALA A 84 9.41 15.10 6.70
CA ALA A 84 8.53 14.21 7.44
C ALA A 84 8.02 13.03 6.58
N ARG A 85 7.60 11.94 7.24
CA ARG A 85 6.88 10.86 6.58
C ARG A 85 5.47 11.34 6.23
N SER A 86 5.11 11.31 4.96
CA SER A 86 3.78 11.75 4.52
C SER A 86 2.66 10.88 5.12
N PRO A 87 1.58 11.48 5.66
CA PRO A 87 0.39 10.77 6.11
C PRO A 87 -0.32 9.99 4.99
N LEU A 88 -0.16 10.41 3.72
CA LEU A 88 -0.75 9.74 2.55
C LEU A 88 -0.34 8.27 2.44
N LEU A 89 0.87 7.92 2.92
CA LEU A 89 1.35 6.54 2.94
C LEU A 89 0.49 5.62 3.81
N ALA A 90 -0.13 6.14 4.88
CA ALA A 90 -1.03 5.34 5.71
C ALA A 90 -2.37 5.10 5.00
N PHE A 91 -2.90 6.11 4.31
CA PHE A 91 -4.15 5.99 3.54
C PHE A 91 -4.01 4.99 2.40
N ILE A 92 -2.97 5.13 1.56
CA ILE A 92 -2.78 4.20 0.44
C ILE A 92 -2.50 2.77 0.93
N ALA A 93 -1.82 2.60 2.07
CA ALA A 93 -1.59 1.28 2.64
C ALA A 93 -2.90 0.62 3.09
N VAL A 94 -3.83 1.36 3.71
CA VAL A 94 -5.15 0.84 4.06
C VAL A 94 -5.96 0.51 2.80
N ALA A 95 -5.98 1.41 1.82
CA ALA A 95 -6.67 1.18 0.55
C ALA A 95 -6.14 -0.07 -0.16
N MET A 96 -4.81 -0.25 -0.23
CA MET A 96 -4.18 -1.44 -0.80
C MET A 96 -4.54 -2.71 -0.01
N LEU A 97 -4.51 -2.68 1.33
CA LEU A 97 -4.89 -3.84 2.14
C LEU A 97 -6.35 -4.25 1.89
N ILE A 98 -7.27 -3.29 1.81
CA ILE A 98 -8.69 -3.56 1.56
C ILE A 98 -8.89 -4.04 0.12
N GLY A 99 -8.36 -3.33 -0.88
CA GLY A 99 -8.56 -3.65 -2.29
C GLY A 99 -7.96 -5.00 -2.68
N THR A 100 -6.71 -5.27 -2.27
CA THR A 100 -6.07 -6.57 -2.56
C THR A 100 -6.67 -7.72 -1.76
N ALA A 101 -7.11 -7.49 -0.52
CA ALA A 101 -7.86 -8.51 0.23
C ALA A 101 -9.21 -8.80 -0.42
N GLY A 102 -9.94 -7.76 -0.83
CA GLY A 102 -11.20 -7.90 -1.54
C GLY A 102 -11.04 -8.75 -2.79
N ALA A 103 -10.11 -8.38 -3.68
CA ALA A 103 -9.83 -9.11 -4.90
C ALA A 103 -9.42 -10.58 -4.62
N ALA A 104 -8.51 -10.82 -3.67
CA ALA A 104 -8.05 -12.17 -3.35
C ALA A 104 -9.16 -13.04 -2.72
N MET A 105 -10.00 -12.46 -1.85
CA MET A 105 -11.11 -13.17 -1.23
C MET A 105 -12.22 -13.50 -2.22
N THR A 106 -12.58 -12.56 -3.11
CA THR A 106 -13.58 -12.84 -4.15
C THR A 106 -13.04 -13.85 -5.17
N GLY A 107 -11.76 -13.80 -5.52
CA GLY A 107 -11.14 -14.80 -6.40
C GLY A 107 -11.18 -16.22 -5.83
N ALA A 108 -10.96 -16.39 -4.52
CA ALA A 108 -11.09 -17.69 -3.86
C ALA A 108 -12.54 -18.24 -3.85
N VAL A 109 -13.53 -17.38 -4.08
CA VAL A 109 -14.97 -17.74 -4.09
C VAL A 109 -15.52 -17.85 -5.51
N ALA A 110 -14.94 -17.16 -6.49
CA ALA A 110 -15.44 -17.03 -7.86
C ALA A 110 -15.71 -18.38 -8.53
N ASP A 111 -14.84 -19.37 -8.30
CA ASP A 111 -14.97 -20.73 -8.86
C ASP A 111 -16.25 -21.46 -8.41
N TRP A 112 -16.81 -21.04 -7.27
CA TRP A 112 -17.98 -21.66 -6.65
C TRP A 112 -19.25 -20.84 -6.84
N VAL A 113 -19.12 -19.54 -7.12
CA VAL A 113 -20.22 -18.57 -7.16
C VAL A 113 -20.02 -17.66 -8.37
N GLN A 114 -20.56 -18.06 -9.52
CA GLN A 114 -20.35 -17.39 -10.80
C GLN A 114 -20.59 -15.85 -10.77
N PRO A 115 -21.61 -15.29 -10.08
CA PRO A 115 -21.76 -13.83 -9.97
C PRO A 115 -20.60 -13.09 -9.27
N VAL A 116 -19.73 -13.81 -8.54
CA VAL A 116 -18.54 -13.25 -7.88
C VAL A 116 -17.38 -13.07 -8.86
N GLU A 117 -17.42 -13.71 -10.03
CA GLU A 117 -16.41 -13.57 -11.08
C GLU A 117 -16.29 -12.12 -11.56
N ASP A 118 -17.41 -11.49 -11.96
CA ASP A 118 -17.44 -10.09 -12.38
C ASP A 118 -16.95 -9.15 -11.27
N LEU A 119 -17.29 -9.46 -10.00
CA LEU A 119 -16.83 -8.69 -8.86
C LEU A 119 -15.32 -8.87 -8.62
N HIS A 120 -14.81 -10.08 -8.80
CA HIS A 120 -13.38 -10.39 -8.71
C HIS A 120 -12.60 -9.63 -9.78
N GLU A 121 -13.06 -9.64 -11.03
CA GLU A 121 -12.46 -8.88 -12.13
C GLU A 121 -12.43 -7.38 -11.80
N ALA A 122 -13.56 -6.80 -11.42
CA ALA A 122 -13.65 -5.39 -11.07
C ALA A 122 -12.72 -4.99 -9.90
N LEU A 123 -12.63 -5.84 -8.87
CA LEU A 123 -11.73 -5.62 -7.73
C LEU A 123 -10.26 -5.82 -8.10
N GLY A 124 -9.95 -6.73 -9.02
CA GLY A 124 -8.61 -6.94 -9.57
C GLY A 124 -8.10 -5.70 -10.30
N GLU A 125 -8.91 -5.14 -11.19
CA GLU A 125 -8.62 -3.87 -11.90
C GLU A 125 -8.48 -2.71 -10.93
N PHE A 126 -9.40 -2.59 -9.96
CA PHE A 126 -9.32 -1.56 -8.93
C PHE A 126 -8.03 -1.69 -8.09
N ALA A 127 -7.63 -2.91 -7.72
CA ALA A 127 -6.40 -3.16 -6.99
C ALA A 127 -5.15 -2.81 -7.83
N LEU A 128 -5.17 -3.06 -9.15
CA LEU A 128 -4.11 -2.61 -10.05
C LEU A 128 -4.01 -1.08 -10.05
N MET A 129 -5.14 -0.38 -10.21
CA MET A 129 -5.16 1.08 -10.16
C MET A 129 -4.57 1.60 -8.83
N LEU A 130 -4.95 1.00 -7.70
CA LEU A 130 -4.36 1.35 -6.39
C LEU A 130 -2.85 1.11 -6.34
N ALA A 131 -2.36 0.02 -6.94
CA ALA A 131 -0.92 -0.27 -7.01
C ALA A 131 -0.18 0.80 -7.84
N LEU A 132 -0.75 1.24 -8.97
CA LEU A 132 -0.18 2.32 -9.79
C LEU A 132 -0.17 3.65 -9.03
N VAL A 133 -1.27 4.01 -8.36
CA VAL A 133 -1.34 5.19 -7.49
C VAL A 133 -0.31 5.11 -6.36
N HIS A 134 -0.15 3.94 -5.76
CA HIS A 134 0.86 3.70 -4.72
C HIS A 134 2.28 3.95 -5.25
N ILE A 135 2.61 3.41 -6.42
CA ILE A 135 3.90 3.60 -7.08
C ILE A 135 4.14 5.09 -7.34
N ALA A 136 3.19 5.77 -7.99
CA ALA A 136 3.29 7.20 -8.30
C ALA A 136 3.47 8.05 -7.02
N LEU A 137 2.71 7.74 -5.97
CA LEU A 137 2.83 8.42 -4.67
C LEU A 137 4.18 8.17 -4.01
N ALA A 138 4.68 6.94 -4.02
CA ALA A 138 5.97 6.58 -3.43
C ALA A 138 7.12 7.35 -4.11
N PHE A 139 7.13 7.37 -5.44
CA PHE A 139 8.14 8.11 -6.22
C PHE A 139 7.97 9.63 -6.08
N GLY A 140 6.74 10.15 -6.12
CA GLY A 140 6.46 11.58 -5.94
C GLY A 140 6.92 12.09 -4.59
N LEU A 141 6.66 11.37 -3.50
CA LEU A 141 7.12 11.72 -2.15
C LEU A 141 8.64 11.59 -1.99
N ALA A 142 9.26 10.61 -2.66
CA ALA A 142 10.71 10.48 -2.68
C ALA A 142 11.36 11.66 -3.44
N GLY A 143 10.76 12.10 -4.54
CA GLY A 143 11.18 13.29 -5.29
C GLY A 143 11.02 14.57 -4.49
N LEU A 144 9.90 14.72 -3.78
CA LEU A 144 9.61 15.86 -2.91
C LEU A 144 10.73 16.10 -1.88
N LYS A 145 11.24 15.02 -1.27
CA LYS A 145 12.37 15.09 -0.32
C LYS A 145 13.64 15.69 -0.93
N ARG A 146 13.85 15.54 -2.23
CA ARG A 146 15.05 16.02 -2.94
C ARG A 146 15.00 17.51 -3.24
N VAL A 147 13.81 18.10 -3.31
CA VAL A 147 13.60 19.53 -3.61
C VAL A 147 13.30 20.36 -2.37
N ALA A 148 13.54 19.80 -1.18
CA ALA A 148 13.27 20.47 0.09
C ALA A 148 14.06 21.79 0.18
N PRO A 149 13.40 22.91 0.55
CA PRO A 149 14.09 24.19 0.77
C PRO A 149 15.22 24.04 1.81
N ALA A 150 16.34 24.71 1.56
CA ALA A 150 17.45 24.75 2.50
C ALA A 150 16.97 25.32 3.85
N PRO A 151 17.42 24.76 4.99
CA PRO A 151 17.06 25.32 6.28
C PRO A 151 17.55 26.77 6.37
N HIS A 152 16.68 27.69 6.81
CA HIS A 152 17.12 29.04 7.18
C HIS A 152 18.10 28.90 8.35
N THR A 153 19.38 29.06 8.07
CA THR A 153 20.40 29.35 9.08
C THR A 153 19.99 30.66 9.73
N ARG A 154 19.41 30.60 10.94
CA ARG A 154 19.40 31.76 11.82
C ARG A 154 20.86 32.04 12.15
N GLU A 155 21.43 33.07 11.55
CA GLU A 155 22.64 33.68 12.06
C GLU A 155 22.35 34.07 13.51
N VAL A 156 22.95 33.33 14.44
CA VAL A 156 23.07 33.75 15.83
C VAL A 156 24.08 34.89 15.78
N LEU A 157 23.57 36.12 15.72
CA LEU A 157 24.41 37.30 15.96
C LEU A 157 25.07 37.17 17.34
N PRO A 158 26.35 37.56 17.46
CA PRO A 158 27.20 37.28 18.62
C PRO A 158 26.74 37.97 19.90
#